data_AF-A0A2E0W333-F1
#
_entry.id   AF-A0A2E0W333-F1
#
_cell.length_a   1.000
_cell.length_b   1.000
_cell.length_c   1.000
_cell.angle_alpha   90.00
_cell.angle_beta   90.00
_cell.angle_gamma   90.00
#
_symmetry.space_group_name_H-M   'P 1'
#
loop_
_entity.id
_entity.type
_entity.pdbx_description
1 polymer ?
#
loop_
_entity_poly.entity_id
_entity_poly.type
_entity_poly.pdbx_seq_one_letter_code
_entity_poly.pdbx_strand_id
1 'polypeptide(L)'
;MTPLIHNLLITIAGIAYVFSVVGIMDWFVKSKNFPQDISRKIVHISAGSWLIFWLFYDPSHWSKYLNIAPAFIWTVLLFIKGFTAKPDDEAVKTMTRTGDRKELLKGPLYFTIVMNLMGTVFIYQELALTAMGLLGWGDGLAPVFGKRFGKHKYKILVEKSLEGSIAFLLFGIFGASIFHFLILGEINFVNILVCTLIATVIEAASPSDLDNFLIPLSVIVIYLSFL
;
A
#
# COMPACT_ATOMS: atom_id res chain seq x y z
N MET A 1 -16.88 25.11 -11.15
CA MET A 1 -17.32 23.71 -10.90
C MET A 1 -17.59 23.57 -9.41
N THR A 2 -18.65 22.87 -8.99
CA THR A 2 -18.94 22.70 -7.55
C THR A 2 -17.92 21.74 -6.91
N PRO A 3 -17.60 21.87 -5.60
CA PRO A 3 -16.70 20.95 -4.91
C PRO A 3 -17.12 19.47 -5.03
N LEU A 4 -18.44 19.21 -5.08
CA LEU A 4 -18.98 17.87 -5.29
C LEU A 4 -18.58 17.31 -6.66
N ILE A 5 -18.83 18.05 -7.75
CA ILE A 5 -18.50 17.58 -9.11
C ILE A 5 -16.99 17.42 -9.26
N HIS A 6 -16.21 18.36 -8.74
CA HIS A 6 -14.74 18.30 -8.73
C HIS A 6 -14.22 17.02 -8.08
N ASN A 7 -14.64 16.76 -6.83
CA ASN A 7 -14.22 15.57 -6.08
C ASN A 7 -14.72 14.27 -6.72
N LEU A 8 -15.89 14.28 -7.35
CA LEU A 8 -16.38 13.13 -8.12
C LEU A 8 -15.48 12.81 -9.32
N LEU A 9 -15.04 13.81 -10.08
CA LEU A 9 -14.13 13.59 -11.21
C LEU A 9 -12.80 13.00 -10.75
N ILE A 10 -12.25 13.47 -9.63
CA ILE A 10 -11.01 12.94 -9.05
C ILE A 10 -11.22 11.51 -8.55
N THR A 11 -12.38 11.22 -7.95
CA THR A 11 -12.74 9.87 -7.55
C THR A 11 -12.77 8.91 -8.74
N ILE A 12 -13.40 9.33 -9.84
CA ILE A 12 -13.45 8.55 -11.09
C ILE A 12 -12.03 8.33 -11.63
N ALA A 13 -11.18 9.36 -11.61
CA ALA A 13 -9.80 9.25 -12.04
C ALA A 13 -8.99 8.28 -11.15
N GLY A 14 -9.19 8.32 -9.83
CA GLY A 14 -8.57 7.39 -8.89
C GLY A 14 -9.00 5.95 -9.10
N ILE A 15 -10.30 5.72 -9.37
CA ILE A 15 -10.82 4.39 -9.72
C ILE A 15 -10.18 3.92 -11.02
N ALA A 16 -10.22 4.75 -12.07
CA ALA A 16 -9.64 4.44 -13.37
C ALA A 16 -8.14 4.09 -13.25
N TYR A 17 -7.38 4.86 -12.46
CA TYR A 17 -5.97 4.59 -12.18
C TYR A 17 -5.76 3.22 -11.56
N VAL A 18 -6.38 2.91 -10.42
CA VAL A 18 -6.13 1.63 -9.72
C VAL A 18 -6.55 0.44 -10.60
N PHE A 19 -7.70 0.52 -11.27
CA PHE A 19 -8.17 -0.54 -12.17
C PHE A 19 -7.27 -0.70 -13.39
N SER A 20 -6.79 0.41 -13.98
CA SER A 20 -5.89 0.36 -15.12
C SER A 20 -4.58 -0.35 -14.78
N VAL A 21 -4.02 -0.12 -13.58
CA VAL A 21 -2.79 -0.79 -13.14
C VAL A 21 -3.00 -2.31 -13.07
N VAL A 22 -4.11 -2.76 -12.48
CA VAL A 22 -4.42 -4.19 -12.39
C VAL A 22 -4.63 -4.80 -13.78
N GLY A 23 -5.42 -4.16 -14.64
CA GLY A 23 -5.66 -4.63 -16.01
C GLY A 23 -4.39 -4.67 -16.87
N ILE A 24 -3.53 -3.66 -16.76
CA ILE A 24 -2.23 -3.62 -17.45
C ILE A 24 -1.34 -4.76 -16.94
N MET A 25 -1.25 -4.97 -15.64
CA MET A 25 -0.46 -6.06 -15.07
C MET A 25 -1.01 -7.44 -15.43
N ASP A 26 -2.32 -7.63 -15.47
CA ASP A 26 -2.93 -8.87 -15.96
C ASP A 26 -2.54 -9.16 -17.41
N TRP A 27 -2.60 -8.14 -18.28
CA TRP A 27 -2.15 -8.26 -19.66
C TRP A 27 -0.67 -8.64 -19.76
N PHE A 28 0.23 -8.00 -18.99
CA PHE A 28 1.65 -8.37 -18.98
C PHE A 28 1.88 -9.80 -18.48
N VAL A 29 1.20 -10.22 -17.41
CA VAL A 29 1.31 -11.57 -16.86
C VAL A 29 0.82 -12.62 -17.88
N LYS A 30 -0.31 -12.37 -18.54
CA LYS A 30 -0.90 -13.31 -19.52
C LYS A 30 -0.20 -13.32 -20.88
N SER A 31 0.14 -12.16 -21.41
CA SER A 31 0.62 -12.02 -22.79
C SER A 31 2.14 -11.94 -22.93
N LYS A 32 2.87 -11.59 -21.87
CA LYS A 32 4.33 -11.38 -21.90
C LYS A 32 5.10 -12.27 -20.93
N ASN A 33 4.44 -13.25 -20.31
CA ASN A 33 5.02 -14.14 -19.30
C ASN A 33 5.73 -13.37 -18.17
N PHE A 34 5.14 -12.22 -17.78
CA PHE A 34 5.71 -11.36 -16.76
C PHE A 34 5.62 -12.02 -15.36
N PRO A 35 6.65 -11.94 -14.51
CA PRO A 35 6.65 -12.62 -13.21
C PRO A 35 5.53 -12.11 -12.29
N GLN A 36 4.71 -13.03 -11.81
CA GLN A 36 3.57 -12.75 -10.93
C GLN A 36 3.97 -12.12 -9.59
N ASP A 37 5.13 -12.50 -9.05
CA ASP A 37 5.67 -11.93 -7.82
C ASP A 37 6.04 -10.44 -7.97
N ILE A 38 6.57 -10.06 -9.14
CA ILE A 38 6.85 -8.65 -9.47
C ILE A 38 5.54 -7.90 -9.74
N SER A 39 4.62 -8.50 -10.51
CA SER A 39 3.28 -7.93 -10.76
C SER A 39 2.60 -7.54 -9.45
N ARG A 40 2.57 -8.44 -8.45
CA ARG A 40 1.97 -8.15 -7.15
C ARG A 40 2.58 -6.92 -6.50
N LYS A 41 3.90 -6.77 -6.56
CA LYS A 41 4.60 -5.63 -5.94
C LYS A 41 4.39 -4.33 -6.70
N ILE A 42 4.27 -4.37 -8.03
CA ILE A 42 3.85 -3.20 -8.83
C ILE A 42 2.43 -2.77 -8.46
N VAL A 43 1.49 -3.71 -8.41
CA VAL A 43 0.09 -3.43 -8.01
C VAL A 43 0.04 -2.85 -6.59
N HIS A 44 0.82 -3.42 -5.65
CA HIS A 44 0.91 -2.97 -4.26
C HIS A 44 1.41 -1.53 -4.12
N ILE A 45 2.56 -1.20 -4.75
CA ILE A 45 3.15 0.15 -4.70
C ILE A 45 2.21 1.15 -5.39
N SER A 46 1.65 0.80 -6.53
CA SER A 46 0.73 1.65 -7.29
C SER A 46 -0.57 1.91 -6.52
N ALA A 47 -1.16 0.88 -5.91
CA ALA A 47 -2.34 1.02 -5.06
C ALA A 47 -2.03 1.89 -3.83
N GLY A 48 -0.88 1.68 -3.17
CA GLY A 48 -0.41 2.55 -2.10
C GLY A 48 -0.15 3.99 -2.52
N SER A 49 0.18 4.22 -3.79
CA SER A 49 0.41 5.56 -4.36
C SER A 49 -0.87 6.30 -4.77
N TRP A 50 -2.04 5.72 -4.56
CA TRP A 50 -3.32 6.40 -4.76
C TRP A 50 -3.47 7.69 -3.93
N LEU A 51 -2.68 7.89 -2.87
CA LEU A 51 -2.67 9.13 -2.07
C LEU A 51 -2.33 10.35 -2.91
N ILE A 52 -1.65 10.19 -4.05
CA ILE A 52 -1.37 11.31 -4.96
C ILE A 52 -2.67 12.00 -5.40
N PHE A 53 -3.79 11.28 -5.47
CA PHE A 53 -5.09 11.87 -5.79
C PHE A 53 -5.61 12.82 -4.71
N TRP A 54 -5.19 12.67 -3.45
CA TRP A 54 -5.58 13.56 -2.35
C TRP A 54 -5.17 15.01 -2.61
N LEU A 55 -4.07 15.25 -3.35
CA LEU A 55 -3.63 16.58 -3.75
C LEU A 55 -4.71 17.35 -4.52
N PHE A 56 -5.54 16.63 -5.28
CA PHE A 56 -6.50 17.25 -6.17
C PHE A 56 -7.86 17.47 -5.50
N TYR A 57 -8.18 16.74 -4.43
CA TYR A 57 -9.48 16.89 -3.76
C TYR A 57 -9.63 18.27 -3.14
N ASP A 58 -10.85 18.81 -3.18
CA ASP A 58 -11.26 19.94 -2.36
C ASP A 58 -11.51 19.43 -0.92
N PRO A 59 -10.67 19.83 0.06
CA PRO A 59 -10.74 19.34 1.44
C PRO A 59 -11.85 20.03 2.25
N SER A 60 -12.45 21.12 1.76
CA SER A 60 -13.49 21.87 2.48
C SER A 60 -14.85 21.17 2.44
N HIS A 61 -15.06 20.28 1.48
CA HIS A 61 -16.33 19.62 1.25
C HIS A 61 -16.30 18.15 1.72
N TRP A 62 -17.44 17.64 2.20
CA TRP A 62 -17.54 16.27 2.72
C TRP A 62 -17.19 15.22 1.64
N SER A 63 -17.38 15.55 0.36
CA SER A 63 -17.09 14.65 -0.77
C SER A 63 -15.62 14.27 -0.91
N LYS A 64 -14.70 14.87 -0.14
CA LYS A 64 -13.33 14.38 0.00
C LYS A 64 -13.26 12.92 0.47
N TYR A 65 -14.26 12.45 1.22
CA TYR A 65 -14.32 11.04 1.66
C TYR A 65 -14.65 10.07 0.52
N LEU A 66 -15.08 10.56 -0.66
CA LEU A 66 -15.18 9.73 -1.85
C LEU A 66 -13.82 9.22 -2.32
N ASN A 67 -12.71 9.79 -1.81
CA ASN A 67 -11.36 9.29 -2.06
C ASN A 67 -11.28 7.78 -1.87
N ILE A 68 -11.95 7.20 -0.86
CA ILE A 68 -11.87 5.77 -0.53
C ILE A 68 -12.47 4.82 -1.56
N ALA A 69 -13.20 5.32 -2.57
CA ALA A 69 -13.94 4.47 -3.50
C ALA A 69 -13.07 3.39 -4.19
N PRO A 70 -11.85 3.67 -4.71
CA PRO A 70 -10.99 2.64 -5.26
C PRO A 70 -10.67 1.53 -4.25
N ALA A 71 -10.29 1.91 -3.02
CA ALA A 71 -9.95 0.96 -1.96
C ALA A 71 -11.18 0.15 -1.53
N PHE A 72 -12.32 0.79 -1.31
CA PHE A 72 -13.57 0.14 -0.90
C PHE A 72 -14.06 -0.87 -1.94
N ILE A 73 -14.06 -0.51 -3.23
CA ILE A 73 -14.44 -1.41 -4.31
C ILE A 73 -13.51 -2.62 -4.31
N TRP A 74 -12.19 -2.42 -4.21
CA TRP A 74 -11.24 -3.52 -4.15
C TRP A 74 -11.36 -4.38 -2.89
N THR A 75 -11.70 -3.81 -1.73
CA THR A 75 -12.01 -4.60 -0.52
C THR A 75 -13.16 -5.57 -0.79
N VAL A 76 -14.27 -5.09 -1.38
CA VAL A 76 -15.43 -5.93 -1.71
C VAL A 76 -15.07 -6.98 -2.77
N LEU A 77 -14.36 -6.57 -3.83
CA LEU A 77 -13.94 -7.48 -4.90
C LEU A 77 -13.00 -8.57 -4.38
N LEU A 78 -11.98 -8.22 -3.60
CA LEU A 78 -11.03 -9.19 -3.03
C LEU A 78 -11.72 -10.17 -2.10
N PHE A 79 -12.67 -9.68 -1.29
CA PHE A 79 -13.47 -10.54 -0.43
C PHE A 79 -14.27 -11.55 -1.27
N ILE A 80 -15.05 -11.10 -2.25
CA ILE A 80 -15.85 -11.97 -3.12
C ILE A 80 -14.94 -12.95 -3.88
N LYS A 81 -13.92 -12.42 -4.56
CA LYS A 81 -13.00 -13.20 -5.40
C LYS A 81 -12.21 -14.22 -4.59
N GLY A 82 -11.86 -13.93 -3.34
CA GLY A 82 -11.22 -14.89 -2.44
C GLY A 82 -12.03 -16.17 -2.23
N PHE A 83 -13.37 -16.10 -2.32
CA PHE A 83 -14.27 -17.24 -2.19
C PHE A 83 -14.80 -17.79 -3.53
N THR A 84 -14.81 -17.00 -4.60
CA THR A 84 -15.49 -17.37 -5.86
C THR A 84 -14.59 -17.38 -7.09
N ALA A 85 -13.44 -16.71 -7.08
CA ALA A 85 -12.60 -16.56 -8.27
C ALA A 85 -12.06 -17.90 -8.76
N LYS A 86 -11.84 -17.97 -10.07
CA LYS A 86 -11.16 -19.07 -10.76
C LYS A 86 -9.65 -18.78 -10.84
N PRO A 87 -8.80 -19.78 -11.10
CA PRO A 87 -7.35 -19.59 -11.22
C PRO A 87 -6.89 -18.60 -12.30
N ASP A 88 -7.73 -18.31 -13.30
CA ASP A 88 -7.47 -17.40 -14.42
C ASP A 88 -7.96 -15.96 -14.19
N ASP A 89 -8.59 -15.68 -13.04
CA ASP A 89 -9.04 -14.34 -12.67
C ASP A 89 -7.86 -13.36 -12.56
N GLU A 90 -8.07 -12.13 -13.04
CA GLU A 90 -7.06 -11.07 -13.05
C GLU A 90 -6.45 -10.83 -11.66
N ALA A 91 -7.26 -10.85 -10.59
CA ALA A 91 -6.81 -10.55 -9.24
C ALA A 91 -5.97 -11.71 -8.71
N VAL A 92 -6.36 -12.94 -9.03
CA VAL A 92 -5.58 -14.13 -8.68
C VAL A 92 -4.21 -14.06 -9.36
N LYS A 93 -4.16 -13.75 -10.66
CA LYS A 93 -2.93 -13.71 -11.44
C LYS A 93 -2.00 -12.55 -11.10
N THR A 94 -2.55 -11.42 -10.65
CA THR A 94 -1.74 -10.22 -10.39
C THR A 94 -1.42 -10.00 -8.92
N MET A 95 -2.20 -10.55 -7.98
CA MET A 95 -2.11 -10.20 -6.55
C MET A 95 -1.76 -11.37 -5.61
N THR A 96 -1.67 -12.61 -6.08
CA THR A 96 -1.32 -13.78 -5.23
C THR A 96 0.13 -14.23 -5.44
N ARG A 97 0.72 -14.97 -4.48
CA ARG A 97 2.06 -15.57 -4.60
C ARG A 97 2.01 -16.89 -5.36
N THR A 98 1.03 -17.75 -5.05
CA THR A 98 0.97 -19.13 -5.54
C THR A 98 -0.11 -19.38 -6.58
N GLY A 99 -0.98 -18.39 -6.82
CA GLY A 99 -2.21 -18.60 -7.60
C GLY A 99 -3.39 -19.12 -6.77
N ASP A 100 -3.22 -19.37 -5.46
CA ASP A 100 -4.34 -19.66 -4.58
C ASP A 100 -5.14 -18.38 -4.32
N ARG A 101 -6.39 -18.35 -4.80
CA ARG A 101 -7.35 -17.27 -4.58
C ARG A 101 -7.56 -16.92 -3.10
N LYS A 102 -7.36 -17.84 -2.15
CA LYS A 102 -7.48 -17.55 -0.72
C LYS A 102 -6.45 -16.55 -0.22
N GLU A 103 -5.32 -16.40 -0.93
CA GLU A 103 -4.35 -15.36 -0.62
C GLU A 103 -4.92 -13.94 -0.80
N LEU A 104 -5.94 -13.77 -1.65
CA LEU A 104 -6.63 -12.47 -1.81
C LEU A 104 -7.26 -12.00 -0.50
N LEU A 105 -7.69 -12.93 0.38
CA LEU A 105 -8.30 -12.63 1.69
C LEU A 105 -7.28 -12.27 2.78
N LYS A 106 -5.99 -12.25 2.45
CA LYS A 106 -4.89 -11.97 3.37
C LYS A 106 -4.30 -10.60 3.09
N GLY A 107 -2.99 -10.53 2.81
CA GLY A 107 -2.26 -9.28 2.56
C GLY A 107 -2.98 -8.29 1.64
N PRO A 108 -3.46 -8.68 0.44
CA PRO A 108 -4.22 -7.78 -0.44
C PRO A 108 -5.46 -7.18 0.21
N LEU A 109 -6.30 -8.01 0.86
CA LEU A 109 -7.49 -7.52 1.56
C LEU A 109 -7.12 -6.60 2.72
N TYR A 110 -6.14 -7.00 3.53
CA TYR A 110 -5.68 -6.22 4.69
C TYR A 110 -5.13 -4.86 4.27
N PHE A 111 -4.38 -4.81 3.17
CA PHE A 111 -3.90 -3.57 2.58
C PHE A 111 -5.05 -2.64 2.21
N THR A 112 -6.09 -3.13 1.53
CA THR A 112 -7.26 -2.29 1.18
C THR A 112 -8.04 -1.82 2.41
N ILE A 113 -8.12 -2.63 3.47
CA ILE A 113 -8.74 -2.21 4.75
C ILE A 113 -7.95 -1.05 5.36
N VAL A 114 -6.62 -1.12 5.37
CA VAL A 114 -5.76 -0.01 5.84
C VAL A 114 -5.94 1.22 4.98
N MET A 115 -6.00 1.09 3.65
CA MET A 115 -6.26 2.24 2.76
C MET A 115 -7.59 2.93 3.12
N ASN A 116 -8.65 2.17 3.36
CA ASN A 116 -9.93 2.71 3.79
C ASN A 116 -9.82 3.43 5.14
N LEU A 117 -9.12 2.85 6.11
CA LEU A 117 -8.89 3.48 7.42
C LEU A 117 -8.13 4.80 7.29
N MET A 118 -7.05 4.81 6.51
CA MET A 118 -6.24 6.02 6.29
C MET A 118 -7.01 7.10 5.54
N GLY A 119 -7.79 6.73 4.52
CA GLY A 119 -8.59 7.66 3.72
C GLY A 119 -9.90 8.13 4.37
N THR A 120 -10.27 7.57 5.53
CA THR A 120 -11.42 8.02 6.32
C THR A 120 -11.02 8.73 7.59
N VAL A 121 -10.37 8.02 8.52
CA VAL A 121 -10.10 8.50 9.89
C VAL A 121 -8.92 9.46 9.92
N PHE A 122 -7.87 9.15 9.15
CA PHE A 122 -6.58 9.85 9.21
C PHE A 122 -6.27 10.68 7.95
N ILE A 123 -7.30 11.00 7.15
CA ILE A 123 -7.13 11.71 5.87
C ILE A 123 -6.39 13.04 6.09
N TYR A 124 -5.40 13.32 5.24
CA TYR A 124 -4.49 14.48 5.32
C TYR A 124 -3.64 14.60 6.60
N GLN A 125 -3.62 13.61 7.49
CA GLN A 125 -2.74 13.64 8.65
C GLN A 125 -1.37 13.07 8.30
N GLU A 126 -0.29 13.63 8.86
CA GLU A 126 1.08 13.13 8.70
C GLU A 126 1.19 11.61 8.90
N LEU A 127 0.47 11.09 9.88
CA LEU A 127 0.38 9.67 10.17
C LEU A 127 -0.02 8.85 8.93
N ALA A 128 -1.10 9.22 8.24
CA ALA A 128 -1.59 8.45 7.10
C ALA A 128 -0.56 8.45 5.97
N LEU A 129 0.11 9.58 5.76
CA LEU A 129 1.15 9.75 4.76
C LEU A 129 2.38 8.87 5.11
N THR A 130 2.80 8.86 6.36
CA THR A 130 3.90 8.01 6.85
C THR A 130 3.53 6.53 6.75
N ALA A 131 2.36 6.13 7.27
CA ALA A 131 1.90 4.74 7.26
C ALA A 131 1.82 4.19 5.82
N MET A 132 1.27 4.96 4.90
CA MET A 132 1.14 4.53 3.49
C MET A 132 2.45 4.64 2.71
N GLY A 133 3.37 5.53 3.09
CA GLY A 133 4.73 5.55 2.57
C GLY A 133 5.49 4.27 2.92
N LEU A 134 5.48 3.89 4.20
CA LEU A 134 6.12 2.68 4.69
C LEU A 134 5.45 1.41 4.13
N LEU A 135 4.12 1.36 4.15
CA LEU A 135 3.38 0.20 3.68
C LEU A 135 3.42 0.08 2.14
N GLY A 136 3.27 1.18 1.41
CA GLY A 136 3.24 1.18 -0.05
C GLY A 136 4.63 0.98 -0.65
N TRP A 137 5.60 1.81 -0.25
CA TRP A 137 6.94 1.84 -0.86
C TRP A 137 7.94 0.96 -0.11
N GLY A 138 7.97 1.05 1.22
CA GLY A 138 8.84 0.22 2.06
C GLY A 138 8.56 -1.27 1.87
N ASP A 139 7.37 -1.74 2.26
CA ASP A 139 6.97 -3.16 2.12
C ASP A 139 6.87 -3.59 0.64
N GLY A 140 6.51 -2.67 -0.25
CA GLY A 140 6.48 -2.93 -1.69
C GLY A 140 7.84 -3.38 -2.23
N LEU A 141 8.92 -2.69 -1.83
CA LEU A 141 10.26 -2.90 -2.38
C LEU A 141 11.15 -3.81 -1.54
N ALA A 142 10.90 -3.96 -0.24
CA ALA A 142 11.72 -4.81 0.64
C ALA A 142 11.91 -6.25 0.10
N PRO A 143 10.85 -6.96 -0.35
CA PRO A 143 11.00 -8.31 -0.89
C PRO A 143 11.69 -8.35 -2.26
N VAL A 144 11.59 -7.28 -3.06
CA VAL A 144 12.26 -7.19 -4.37
C VAL A 144 13.77 -7.14 -4.17
N PHE A 145 14.24 -6.26 -3.28
CA PHE A 145 15.66 -6.14 -2.94
C PHE A 145 16.15 -7.35 -2.14
N GLY A 146 15.35 -7.86 -1.21
CA GLY A 146 15.71 -9.03 -0.42
C GLY A 146 15.83 -10.32 -1.23
N LYS A 147 15.05 -10.47 -2.32
CA LYS A 147 15.17 -11.59 -3.26
C LYS A 147 16.36 -11.42 -4.21
N ARG A 148 16.61 -10.20 -4.72
CA ARG A 148 17.66 -9.95 -5.72
C ARG A 148 19.06 -9.80 -5.13
N PHE A 149 19.17 -9.17 -3.97
CA PHE A 149 20.45 -8.79 -3.34
C PHE A 149 20.65 -9.38 -1.95
N GLY A 150 19.66 -10.07 -1.38
CA GLY A 150 19.72 -10.56 -0.02
C GLY A 150 20.77 -11.65 0.17
N LYS A 151 21.95 -11.28 0.70
CA LYS A 151 23.02 -12.21 1.07
C LYS A 151 23.00 -12.52 2.56
N HIS A 152 22.59 -11.54 3.38
CA HIS A 152 22.59 -11.67 4.84
C HIS A 152 21.19 -12.04 5.33
N LYS A 153 20.90 -13.34 5.36
CA LYS A 153 19.60 -13.88 5.79
C LYS A 153 19.52 -13.97 7.31
N TYR A 154 18.34 -13.68 7.85
CA TYR A 154 18.01 -13.87 9.25
C TYR A 154 16.56 -14.36 9.38
N LYS A 155 16.23 -14.96 10.52
CA LYS A 155 14.88 -15.47 10.78
C LYS A 155 14.49 -15.19 12.22
N ILE A 156 13.51 -14.31 12.40
CA ILE A 156 12.83 -14.11 13.69
C ILE A 156 11.59 -15.01 13.72
N LEU A 157 10.61 -14.74 12.85
CA LEU A 157 9.45 -15.62 12.60
C LEU A 157 9.49 -16.21 11.19
N VAL A 158 9.71 -15.37 10.19
CA VAL A 158 9.88 -15.74 8.78
C VAL A 158 11.28 -15.36 8.31
N GLU A 159 11.79 -16.06 7.29
CA GLU A 159 13.11 -15.74 6.73
C GLU A 159 13.06 -14.40 5.99
N LYS A 160 13.97 -13.50 6.35
CA LYS A 160 14.16 -12.18 5.75
C LYS A 160 15.66 -11.93 5.49
N SER A 161 15.98 -10.79 4.92
CA SER A 161 17.36 -10.38 4.63
C SER A 161 17.62 -8.97 5.10
N LEU A 162 18.83 -8.70 5.58
CA LEU A 162 19.25 -7.37 6.00
C LEU A 162 19.08 -6.35 4.87
N GLU A 163 19.41 -6.73 3.64
CA GLU A 163 19.25 -5.90 2.44
C GLU A 163 17.78 -5.54 2.17
N GLY A 164 16.87 -6.47 2.49
CA GLY A 164 15.43 -6.23 2.41
C GLY A 164 14.98 -5.20 3.45
N SER A 165 15.45 -5.32 4.70
CA SER A 165 15.13 -4.35 5.77
C SER A 165 15.76 -2.97 5.51
N ILE A 166 16.97 -2.91 4.94
CA ILE A 166 17.58 -1.64 4.50
C ILE A 166 16.73 -1.03 3.37
N ALA A 167 16.27 -1.84 2.42
CA ALA A 167 15.37 -1.35 1.37
C ALA A 167 14.05 -0.85 1.95
N PHE A 168 13.44 -1.57 2.89
CA PHE A 168 12.24 -1.11 3.61
C PHE A 168 12.47 0.28 4.22
N LEU A 169 13.59 0.45 4.94
CA LEU A 169 13.93 1.71 5.60
C LEU A 169 14.10 2.86 4.61
N LEU A 170 14.91 2.66 3.56
CA LEU A 170 15.19 3.69 2.56
C LEU A 170 13.94 4.07 1.74
N PHE A 171 13.22 3.07 1.23
CA PHE A 171 12.04 3.32 0.41
C PHE A 171 10.82 3.75 1.23
N GLY A 172 10.74 3.34 2.50
CA GLY A 172 9.75 3.85 3.45
C GLY A 172 9.96 5.35 3.72
N ILE A 173 11.19 5.78 4.06
CA ILE A 173 11.53 7.19 4.22
C ILE A 173 11.22 7.96 2.94
N PHE A 174 11.62 7.43 1.78
CA PHE A 174 11.37 8.05 0.47
C PHE A 174 9.87 8.23 0.20
N GLY A 175 9.08 7.16 0.31
CA GLY A 175 7.64 7.21 0.06
C GLY A 175 6.92 8.15 1.03
N ALA A 176 7.23 8.06 2.32
CA ALA A 176 6.66 8.95 3.34
C ALA A 176 7.03 10.42 3.08
N SER A 177 8.29 10.70 2.76
CA SER A 177 8.75 12.07 2.47
C SER A 177 8.09 12.66 1.24
N ILE A 178 7.89 11.86 0.18
CA ILE A 178 7.16 12.30 -1.01
C ILE A 178 5.71 12.62 -0.68
N PHE A 179 5.02 11.75 0.07
CA PHE A 179 3.63 12.01 0.42
C PHE A 179 3.48 13.23 1.33
N HIS A 180 4.36 13.40 2.31
CA HIS A 180 4.43 14.61 3.14
C HIS A 180 4.61 15.86 2.29
N PHE A 181 5.65 15.89 1.44
CA PHE A 181 5.92 17.04 0.57
C PHE A 181 4.76 17.37 -0.36
N LEU A 182 4.18 16.37 -1.03
CA LEU A 182 3.10 16.58 -1.99
C LEU A 182 1.80 17.05 -1.32
N ILE A 183 1.45 16.51 -0.15
CA ILE A 183 0.14 16.75 0.47
C ILE A 183 0.16 17.89 1.48
N LEU A 184 1.25 18.04 2.23
CA LEU A 184 1.38 19.05 3.30
C LEU A 184 2.30 20.21 2.92
N GLY A 185 3.15 20.05 1.91
CA GLY A 185 4.15 21.05 1.53
C GLY A 185 5.37 21.10 2.46
N GLU A 186 5.38 20.30 3.53
CA GLU A 186 6.47 20.18 4.48
C GLU A 186 6.79 18.71 4.76
N ILE A 187 8.01 18.43 5.21
CA ILE A 187 8.48 17.07 5.51
C ILE A 187 8.85 17.00 6.99
N ASN A 188 8.07 16.27 7.77
CA ASN A 188 8.40 16.00 9.17
C ASN A 188 9.40 14.83 9.27
N PHE A 189 10.66 15.11 8.90
CA PHE A 189 11.69 14.09 8.74
C PHE A 189 11.99 13.34 10.05
N VAL A 190 11.91 14.00 11.20
CA VAL A 190 12.14 13.38 12.51
C VAL A 190 11.07 12.31 12.78
N ASN A 191 9.79 12.64 12.61
CA ASN A 191 8.69 11.69 12.81
C ASN A 191 8.77 10.53 11.82
N ILE A 192 9.06 10.81 10.55
CA ILE A 192 9.25 9.79 9.51
C ILE A 192 10.39 8.84 9.90
N LEU A 193 11.54 9.38 10.34
CA LEU A 193 12.71 8.57 10.70
C LEU A 193 12.42 7.67 11.89
N VAL A 194 11.83 8.20 12.96
CA VAL A 194 11.44 7.42 14.16
C VAL A 194 10.46 6.32 13.79
N CYS A 195 9.40 6.66 13.04
CA CYS A 195 8.41 5.67 12.60
C CYS A 195 9.04 4.59 11.74
N THR A 196 9.92 4.96 10.81
CA THR A 196 10.55 4.00 9.90
C THR A 196 11.50 3.06 10.63
N LEU A 197 12.30 3.56 11.57
CA LEU A 197 13.20 2.72 12.37
C LEU A 197 12.41 1.65 13.16
N ILE A 198 11.34 2.06 13.84
CA ILE A 198 10.50 1.12 14.61
C ILE A 198 9.77 0.17 13.67
N ALA A 199 9.16 0.68 12.60
CA ALA A 199 8.44 -0.13 11.63
C ALA A 199 9.37 -1.12 10.90
N THR A 200 10.66 -0.81 10.73
CA THR A 200 11.65 -1.75 10.16
C THR A 200 11.86 -2.94 11.08
N VAL A 201 11.89 -2.72 12.41
CA VAL A 201 11.97 -3.82 13.39
C VAL A 201 10.68 -4.63 13.42
N ILE A 202 9.53 -3.95 13.37
CA ILE A 202 8.22 -4.62 13.28
C ILE A 202 8.12 -5.44 12.01
N GLU A 203 8.48 -4.88 10.85
CA GLU A 203 8.55 -5.59 9.57
C GLU A 203 9.45 -6.82 9.73
N ALA A 204 10.69 -6.66 10.20
CA ALA A 204 11.64 -7.75 10.40
C ALA A 204 11.08 -8.92 11.23
N ALA A 205 10.25 -8.62 12.23
CA ALA A 205 9.63 -9.58 13.12
C ALA A 205 8.23 -10.07 12.67
N SER A 206 7.61 -9.46 11.66
CA SER A 206 6.23 -9.74 11.26
C SER A 206 6.08 -11.01 10.41
N PRO A 207 5.00 -11.80 10.61
CA PRO A 207 4.58 -12.83 9.65
C PRO A 207 4.19 -12.21 8.30
N SER A 208 4.46 -12.92 7.20
CA SER A 208 4.37 -12.43 5.81
C SER A 208 3.02 -11.93 5.30
N ASP A 209 1.94 -12.11 6.07
CA ASP A 209 0.59 -11.64 5.73
C ASP A 209 0.08 -10.59 6.72
N LEU A 210 0.67 -10.49 7.92
CA LEU A 210 0.22 -9.58 8.99
C LEU A 210 0.98 -8.25 9.02
N ASP A 211 2.11 -8.18 8.31
CA ASP A 211 2.87 -6.94 8.04
C ASP A 211 1.97 -5.78 7.58
N ASN A 212 0.98 -6.08 6.73
CA ASN A 212 0.02 -5.10 6.22
C ASN A 212 -0.80 -4.42 7.32
N PHE A 213 -0.98 -5.03 8.49
CA PHE A 213 -1.60 -4.40 9.65
C PHE A 213 -0.57 -3.89 10.65
N LEU A 214 0.48 -4.66 10.92
CA LEU A 214 1.45 -4.35 11.96
C LEU A 214 2.27 -3.09 11.64
N ILE A 215 2.62 -2.87 10.37
CA ILE A 215 3.34 -1.66 9.94
C ILE A 215 2.48 -0.40 10.21
N PRO A 216 1.27 -0.23 9.64
CA PRO A 216 0.42 0.93 9.92
C PRO A 216 0.07 1.09 11.40
N LEU A 217 -0.20 -0.02 12.10
CA LEU A 217 -0.52 0.02 13.52
C LEU A 217 0.65 0.58 14.34
N SER A 218 1.89 0.20 14.01
CA SER A 218 3.07 0.76 14.68
C SER A 218 3.15 2.28 14.49
N VAL A 219 2.87 2.78 13.28
CA VAL A 219 2.83 4.22 13.00
C VAL A 219 1.72 4.91 13.81
N ILE A 220 0.53 4.31 13.91
CA ILE A 220 -0.58 4.78 14.76
C ILE A 220 -0.16 4.93 16.20
N VAL A 221 0.40 3.88 16.80
CA VAL A 221 0.83 3.92 18.20
C VAL A 221 1.88 5.01 18.43
N ILE A 222 2.84 5.14 17.51
CA ILE A 222 3.93 6.13 17.64
C ILE A 222 3.38 7.56 17.57
N TYR A 223 2.59 7.90 16.55
CA TYR A 223 2.02 9.25 16.44
C TYR A 223 1.09 9.59 17.61
N LEU A 224 0.29 8.63 18.08
CA LEU A 224 -0.58 8.85 19.24
C LEU A 224 0.20 9.00 20.55
N SER A 225 1.42 8.48 20.65
CA SER A 225 2.28 8.65 21.84
C SER A 225 2.93 10.03 21.95
N PHE A 226 2.92 10.81 20.86
CA PHE A 226 3.42 12.18 20.82
C PHE A 226 2.33 13.23 21.08
N LEU A 227 1.07 12.81 21.21
CA LEU A 227 -0.08 13.65 21.61
C LEU A 227 -0.19 13.73 23.14
#